data_AF-A0A5N7MMK1-F1
#
_entry.id   AF-A0A5N7MMK1-F1
#
_cell.length_a   1.000
_cell.length_b   1.000
_cell.length_c   1.000
_cell.angle_alpha   90.00
_cell.angle_beta   90.00
_cell.angle_gamma   90.00
#
_symmetry.space_group_name_H-M   'P 1'
#
loop_
_entity.id
_entity.type
_entity.pdbx_description
1 polymer ?
#
loop_
_entity_poly.entity_id
_entity_poly.type
_entity_poly.pdbx_seq_one_letter_code
_entity_poly.pdbx_strand_id
1 'polypeptide(L)'
;MTFHHHTSASFADSIPAVAPDHQVRILSAIEEAGGTADIREIAACLSDTPRPVAVILALVEAGLLAIDRSAPLDACTQVWRIRD
;
A
#
# COMPACT_ATOMS: atom_id res chain seq x y z
N MET A 1 -5.80 -30.57 31.28
CA MET A 1 -6.01 -30.38 29.83
C MET A 1 -6.02 -28.89 29.58
N THR A 2 -4.88 -28.33 29.18
CA THR A 2 -4.72 -26.87 29.03
C THR A 2 -4.68 -26.55 27.55
N PHE A 3 -5.72 -25.88 27.06
CA PHE A 3 -5.82 -25.44 25.67
C PHE A 3 -4.82 -24.31 25.43
N HIS A 4 -3.83 -24.56 24.59
CA HIS A 4 -2.92 -23.52 24.10
C HIS A 4 -3.74 -22.59 23.20
N HIS A 5 -3.93 -21.35 23.67
CA HIS A 5 -4.49 -20.27 22.87
C HIS A 5 -3.66 -20.12 21.59
N HIS A 6 -4.36 -20.24 20.47
CA HIS A 6 -3.86 -19.93 19.14
C HIS A 6 -3.49 -18.44 19.12
N THR A 7 -2.20 -18.13 19.13
CA THR A 7 -1.70 -16.77 18.87
C THR A 7 -1.99 -16.45 17.41
N SER A 8 -3.17 -15.90 17.14
CA SER A 8 -3.38 -15.09 15.95
C SER A 8 -2.51 -13.85 16.11
N ALA A 9 -1.36 -13.84 15.46
CA ALA A 9 -0.55 -12.65 15.32
C ALA A 9 -1.42 -11.57 14.65
N SER A 10 -1.90 -10.62 15.45
CA SER A 10 -2.58 -9.43 14.95
C SER A 10 -1.52 -8.56 14.29
N PHE A 11 -1.34 -8.71 12.98
CA PHE A 11 -0.53 -7.79 12.16
C PHE A 11 -1.18 -6.40 12.03
N ALA A 12 -2.36 -6.18 12.64
CA ALA A 12 -3.15 -4.97 12.49
C ALA A 12 -2.69 -3.78 13.38
N ASP A 13 -1.74 -3.97 14.31
CA ASP A 13 -1.43 -2.96 15.33
C ASP A 13 -0.25 -2.02 14.99
N SER A 14 0.34 -2.09 13.80
CA SER A 14 1.50 -1.25 13.48
C SER A 14 1.60 -0.82 12.02
N ILE A 15 0.46 -0.69 11.33
CA ILE A 15 0.45 0.11 10.10
C ILE A 15 0.57 1.57 10.55
N PRO A 16 1.67 2.30 10.24
CA PRO A 16 1.73 3.72 10.54
C PRO A 16 0.50 4.35 9.90
N ALA A 17 -0.31 5.05 10.69
CA ALA A 17 -1.54 5.67 10.21
C ALA A 17 -1.19 6.51 8.97
N VAL A 18 -1.53 6.00 7.79
CA VAL A 18 -1.28 6.71 6.54
C VAL A 18 -2.07 7.99 6.62
N ALA A 19 -1.40 9.13 6.43
CA ALA A 19 -2.09 10.41 6.46
C ALA A 19 -3.21 10.39 5.40
N PRO A 20 -4.43 10.83 5.72
CA PRO A 20 -5.54 10.82 4.77
C PRO A 20 -5.19 11.53 3.46
N ASP A 21 -4.41 12.61 3.52
CA ASP A 21 -3.90 13.33 2.35
C ASP A 21 -3.02 12.46 1.44
N HIS A 22 -2.15 11.60 2.01
CA HIS A 22 -1.34 10.67 1.22
C HIS A 22 -2.22 9.64 0.54
N GLN A 23 -3.21 9.09 1.25
CA GLN A 23 -4.15 8.14 0.67
C GLN A 23 -4.91 8.74 -0.52
N VAL A 24 -5.46 9.96 -0.36
CA VAL A 24 -6.18 10.65 -1.44
C VAL A 24 -5.25 10.88 -2.64
N ARG A 25 -4.04 11.41 -2.42
CA ARG A 25 -3.08 11.67 -3.50
C ARG A 25 -2.72 10.40 -4.29
N ILE A 26 -2.49 9.28 -3.60
CA ILE A 26 -2.15 8.01 -4.24
C ILE A 26 -3.33 7.49 -5.06
N LEU A 27 -4.54 7.49 -4.49
CA LEU A 27 -5.73 7.01 -5.19
C LEU A 27 -6.06 7.87 -6.41
N SER A 28 -5.95 9.19 -6.29
CA SER A 28 -6.14 10.11 -7.42
C SER A 28 -5.09 9.89 -8.51
N ALA A 29 -3.81 9.73 -8.16
CA ALA A 29 -2.76 9.48 -9.14
C ALA A 29 -2.99 8.19 -9.94
N ILE A 30 -3.43 7.12 -9.28
CA ILE A 30 -3.78 5.85 -9.95
C ILE A 30 -4.98 6.04 -10.89
N GLU A 31 -5.99 6.80 -10.48
CA GLU A 31 -7.16 7.09 -11.32
C GLU A 31 -6.79 7.94 -12.54
N GLU A 32 -5.96 8.97 -12.37
CA GLU A 32 -5.45 9.83 -13.44
C GLU A 32 -4.60 9.05 -14.45
N ALA A 33 -3.87 8.03 -13.99
CA ALA A 33 -3.07 7.13 -14.84
C ALA A 33 -3.92 6.07 -15.59
N GLY A 34 -5.25 6.09 -15.45
CA GLY A 34 -6.15 5.12 -16.11
C GLY A 34 -6.42 3.87 -15.28
N GLY A 35 -6.16 3.91 -13.97
CA GLY A 35 -6.48 2.85 -13.01
C GLY A 35 -5.30 1.96 -12.61
N THR A 36 -4.10 2.21 -13.14
CA THR A 36 -2.86 1.52 -12.75
C THR A 36 -1.70 2.49 -12.90
N ALA A 37 -0.78 2.49 -11.93
CA ALA A 37 0.44 3.30 -11.95
C ALA A 37 1.62 2.48 -11.41
N ASP A 38 2.84 2.86 -11.72
CA ASP A 38 4.02 2.19 -11.15
C ASP A 38 4.42 2.78 -9.78
N ILE A 39 5.20 2.01 -9.00
CA ILE A 39 5.67 2.46 -7.68
C ILE A 39 6.45 3.77 -7.77
N ARG A 40 7.21 4.01 -8.84
CA ARG A 40 7.99 5.23 -9.01
C ARG A 40 7.09 6.45 -9.14
N GLU A 41 6.04 6.37 -9.96
CA GLU A 41 5.05 7.43 -10.15
C GLU A 41 4.34 7.75 -8.85
N ILE A 42 3.85 6.73 -8.15
CA ILE A 42 3.18 6.92 -6.85
C ILE A 42 4.15 7.49 -5.81
N ALA A 43 5.40 7.02 -5.78
CA ALA A 43 6.41 7.55 -4.86
C ALA A 43 6.77 9.01 -5.17
N ALA A 44 6.77 9.41 -6.44
CA ALA A 44 6.97 10.80 -6.83
C ALA A 44 5.83 11.71 -6.35
N CYS A 45 4.59 11.20 -6.32
CA CYS A 45 3.45 11.88 -5.73
C CYS A 45 3.55 12.04 -4.20
N LEU A 46 4.51 11.39 -3.56
CA LEU A 46 4.73 11.36 -2.11
C LEU A 46 6.11 11.95 -1.74
N SER A 47 6.57 12.95 -2.48
CA SER A 47 7.90 13.57 -2.28
C SER A 47 8.10 14.22 -0.91
N ASP A 48 7.03 14.50 -0.17
CA ASP A 48 7.04 15.05 1.18
C ASP A 48 7.22 14.01 2.31
N THR A 49 7.18 12.70 1.99
CA THR A 49 7.45 11.66 2.99
C THR A 49 8.85 11.04 2.81
N PRO A 50 9.59 10.80 3.91
CA PRO A 50 10.89 10.15 3.85
C PRO A 50 10.81 8.68 3.42
N ARG A 51 9.62 8.05 3.42
CA ARG A 51 9.43 6.63 3.13
C ARG A 51 8.17 6.39 2.27
N PRO A 52 8.13 6.85 1.02
CA PRO A 52 6.94 6.75 0.17
C PRO A 52 6.53 5.28 -0.09
N VAL A 53 7.50 4.39 -0.30
CA VAL A 53 7.24 2.96 -0.52
C VAL A 53 6.56 2.31 0.69
N ALA A 54 6.92 2.71 1.92
CA ALA A 54 6.27 2.18 3.12
C ALA A 54 4.80 2.59 3.21
N VAL A 55 4.46 3.81 2.76
CA VAL A 55 3.07 4.28 2.68
C VAL A 55 2.27 3.49 1.65
N ILE A 56 2.86 3.22 0.48
CA ILE A 56 2.22 2.40 -0.55
C ILE A 56 1.94 0.99 0.00
N LEU A 57 2.92 0.36 0.63
CA LEU A 57 2.76 -0.97 1.22
C LEU A 57 1.73 -1.00 2.36
N ALA A 58 1.67 0.05 3.19
CA ALA A 58 0.64 0.18 4.22
C ALA A 58 -0.79 0.19 3.63
N LEU A 59 -0.99 0.84 2.47
CA LEU A 59 -2.28 0.83 1.78
C LEU A 59 -2.59 -0.52 1.11
N VAL A 60 -1.56 -1.27 0.71
CA VAL A 60 -1.70 -2.66 0.24
C VAL A 60 -2.11 -3.57 1.39
N GLU A 61 -1.49 -3.43 2.56
CA GLU A 61 -1.85 -4.18 3.76
C GLU A 61 -3.27 -3.83 4.25
N ALA A 62 -3.69 -2.58 4.09
CA ALA A 62 -5.05 -2.14 4.36
C ALA A 62 -6.09 -2.60 3.33
N GLY A 63 -5.67 -3.29 2.25
CA GLY A 63 -6.59 -3.79 1.21
C GLY A 63 -7.17 -2.72 0.29
N LEU A 64 -6.57 -1.52 0.25
CA LEU A 64 -6.99 -0.43 -0.62
C LEU A 64 -6.30 -0.50 -1.99
N LEU A 65 -5.06 -1.00 -2.01
CA LEU A 65 -4.24 -1.16 -3.19
C LEU A 65 -3.83 -2.62 -3.37
N ALA A 66 -3.58 -3.00 -4.61
CA ALA A 66 -2.91 -4.24 -4.97
C ALA A 66 -1.66 -3.93 -5.79
N ILE A 67 -0.70 -4.84 -5.73
CA ILE A 67 0.57 -4.76 -6.46
C ILE A 67 0.82 -6.05 -7.21
N ASP A 68 1.56 -5.97 -8.31
CA ASP A 68 2.06 -7.17 -8.99
C ASP A 68 3.09 -7.87 -8.11
N ARG A 69 2.79 -9.12 -7.74
CA ARG A 69 3.64 -9.98 -6.90
C ARG A 69 4.35 -11.07 -7.71
N SER A 70 4.20 -11.07 -9.03
CA SER A 70 4.84 -12.05 -9.92
C SER A 70 6.34 -11.82 -10.06
N ALA A 71 6.81 -10.61 -9.76
CA ALA A 71 8.20 -10.20 -9.81
C ALA A 71 8.67 -9.60 -8.47
N PRO A 72 10.00 -9.47 -8.25
CA PRO A 72 10.52 -8.70 -7.12
C PRO A 72 9.99 -7.27 -7.12
N LEU A 73 9.71 -6.74 -5.92
CA LEU A 73 9.27 -5.37 -5.74
C LEU A 73 10.36 -4.39 -6.22
N ASP A 74 10.03 -3.60 -7.25
CA ASP A 74 10.91 -2.61 -7.85
C ASP A 74 10.15 -1.33 -8.24
N ALA A 75 10.87 -0.36 -8.79
CA ALA A 75 10.31 0.92 -9.20
C ALA A 75 9.25 0.81 -10.32
N CYS A 76 9.25 -0.28 -11.08
CA CYS A 76 8.34 -0.52 -12.21
C CYS A 76 7.14 -1.39 -11.81
N THR A 77 7.11 -1.87 -10.56
CA THR A 77 6.02 -2.70 -10.06
C THR A 77 4.70 -1.96 -10.18
N GLN A 78 3.74 -2.62 -10.84
CA GLN A 78 2.43 -2.05 -11.08
C GLN A 78 1.61 -2.07 -9.80
N VAL A 79 0.89 -0.98 -9.56
CA VAL A 79 0.00 -0.76 -8.43
C VAL A 79 -1.36 -0.34 -8.97
N TRP A 80 -2.43 -0.94 -8.46
CA TRP A 80 -3.79 -0.58 -8.83
C TRP A 80 -4.70 -0.54 -7.60
N ARG A 81 -5.80 0.19 -7.73
CA ARG A 81 -6.83 0.26 -6.70
C ARG A 81 -7.63 -1.03 -6.68
N ILE A 82 -7.89 -1.57 -5.49
CA ILE A 82 -8.85 -2.66 -5.31
C ILE A 82 -10.25 -2.03 -5.41
N ARG A 83 -11.04 -2.46 -6.40
CA ARG A 83 -12.46 -2.14 -6.50
C ARG A 83 -13.22 -3.22 -5.74
N ASP A 84 -14.02 -2.81 -4.77
CA ASP A 84 -15.01 -3.66 -4.10
C ASP A 84 -16.04 -4.19 -5.13
#